data_AF-A0A7Y3IUD7-F1
#
_entry.id   AF-A0A7Y3IUD7-F1
#
_cell.length_a   1.000
_cell.length_b   1.000
_cell.length_c   1.000
_cell.angle_alpha   90.00
_cell.angle_beta   90.00
_cell.angle_gamma   90.00
#
_symmetry.space_group_name_H-M   'P 1'
#
loop_
_entity.id
_entity.type
_entity.pdbx_description
1 polymer ?
#
loop_
_entity_poly.entity_id
_entity_poly.type
_entity_poly.pdbx_seq_one_letter_code
_entity_poly.pdbx_strand_id
1 'polypeptide(L)'
;MALPANFSGAPGEELHRYFRNVCNEFKKTIKSSKELEKLNWEMERFIDISKQMNWHQKTSAVFHKDEGAKSTTKVISEFQRYAEDLKTQQKNANPHDLLEALGEVERLIQNLKAT
;
A
#
# COMPACT_ATOMS: atom_id res chain seq x y z
N MET A 1 3.64 -17.50 2.52
CA MET A 1 3.20 -17.83 1.14
C MET A 1 4.34 -17.54 0.19
N ALA A 2 4.67 -18.45 -0.73
CA ALA A 2 5.73 -18.24 -1.72
C ALA A 2 5.23 -17.34 -2.85
N LEU A 3 6.08 -16.40 -3.31
CA LEU A 3 5.77 -15.53 -4.44
C LEU A 3 5.74 -16.38 -5.74
N PRO A 4 4.81 -16.11 -6.69
CA PRO A 4 4.67 -16.91 -7.91
C PRO A 4 5.91 -16.86 -8.81
N ALA A 5 6.15 -17.89 -9.62
CA ALA A 5 7.45 -18.20 -10.24
C ALA A 5 7.88 -17.36 -11.47
N ASN A 6 7.21 -16.26 -11.80
CA ASN A 6 7.55 -15.42 -12.97
C ASN A 6 8.32 -14.14 -12.61
N PHE A 7 9.08 -14.14 -11.52
CA PHE A 7 9.84 -12.98 -11.05
C PHE A 7 11.28 -13.07 -11.57
N SER A 8 11.63 -12.17 -12.48
CA SER A 8 13.00 -11.89 -12.91
C SER A 8 13.31 -10.45 -12.51
N GLY A 9 14.05 -10.30 -11.41
CA GLY A 9 14.57 -9.04 -10.88
C GLY A 9 15.80 -9.30 -10.01
N ALA A 10 16.57 -8.25 -9.68
CA ALA A 10 17.67 -8.42 -8.73
C ALA A 10 17.12 -8.84 -7.35
N PRO A 11 17.86 -9.63 -6.54
CA PRO A 11 17.42 -10.02 -5.21
C PRO A 11 17.02 -8.78 -4.38
N GLY A 12 15.74 -8.66 -4.02
CA GLY A 12 15.18 -7.50 -3.30
C GLY A 12 14.29 -6.56 -4.14
N GLU A 13 14.48 -6.47 -5.46
CA GLU A 13 13.59 -5.67 -6.34
C GLU A 13 12.20 -6.28 -6.49
N GLU A 14 12.10 -7.61 -6.34
CA GLU A 14 10.87 -8.37 -6.47
C GLU A 14 9.81 -7.93 -5.46
N LEU A 15 10.23 -7.64 -4.22
CA LEU A 15 9.34 -7.18 -3.16
C LEU A 15 8.80 -5.77 -3.44
N HIS A 16 9.67 -4.85 -3.89
CA HIS A 16 9.26 -3.48 -4.24
C HIS A 16 8.27 -3.49 -5.41
N ARG A 17 8.55 -4.30 -6.45
CA ARG A 17 7.66 -4.46 -7.60
C ARG A 17 6.33 -5.10 -7.19
N TYR A 18 6.38 -6.13 -6.35
CA TYR A 18 5.18 -6.78 -5.82
C TYR A 18 4.33 -5.81 -4.99
N PHE A 19 4.96 -5.02 -4.12
CA PHE A 19 4.23 -4.06 -3.29
C PHE A 19 3.56 -2.96 -4.12
N ARG A 20 4.24 -2.47 -5.15
CA ARG A 20 3.64 -1.55 -6.12
C ARG A 20 2.41 -2.16 -6.81
N ASN A 21 2.48 -3.43 -7.21
CA ASN A 21 1.34 -4.10 -7.82
C ASN A 21 0.16 -4.21 -6.85
N VAL A 22 0.41 -4.53 -5.57
CA VAL A 22 -0.64 -4.53 -4.54
C VAL A 22 -1.25 -3.15 -4.34
N CYS A 23 -0.45 -2.07 -4.30
CA CYS A 23 -0.99 -0.71 -4.26
C CYS A 23 -1.90 -0.40 -5.46
N ASN A 24 -1.52 -0.86 -6.66
CA ASN A 24 -2.32 -0.67 -7.87
C ASN A 24 -3.61 -1.49 -7.89
N GLU A 25 -3.55 -2.75 -7.46
CA GLU A 25 -4.73 -3.61 -7.31
C GLU A 25 -5.69 -3.02 -6.28
N PHE A 26 -5.18 -2.58 -5.13
CA PHE A 26 -6.00 -1.95 -4.10
C PHE A 26 -6.68 -0.68 -4.60
N LYS A 27 -5.95 0.23 -5.28
CA LYS A 27 -6.54 1.42 -5.92
C LYS A 27 -7.64 1.07 -6.93
N LYS A 28 -7.49 -0.01 -7.69
CA LYS A 28 -8.52 -0.48 -8.63
C LYS A 28 -9.75 -0.97 -7.86
N THR A 29 -9.56 -1.81 -6.83
CA THR A 29 -10.63 -2.34 -5.99
C THR A 29 -11.43 -1.22 -5.32
N ILE A 30 -10.75 -0.18 -4.79
CA ILE A 30 -11.40 1.00 -4.21
C ILE A 30 -12.30 1.74 -5.22
N LYS A 31 -11.87 1.83 -6.49
CA LYS A 31 -12.60 2.53 -7.55
C LYS A 31 -13.75 1.70 -8.12
N SER A 32 -13.64 0.37 -8.11
CA SER A 32 -14.59 -0.54 -8.76
C SER A 32 -15.55 -1.24 -7.80
N SER A 33 -15.24 -1.28 -6.50
CA SER A 33 -16.00 -2.02 -5.50
C SER A 33 -16.20 -1.20 -4.22
N LYS A 34 -17.41 -1.34 -3.66
CA LYS A 34 -17.75 -0.89 -2.30
C LYS A 34 -17.94 -2.07 -1.34
N GLU A 35 -17.56 -3.28 -1.77
CA GLU A 35 -17.66 -4.48 -0.94
C GLU A 35 -16.55 -4.47 0.11
N LEU A 36 -16.95 -4.33 1.37
CA LEU A 36 -16.02 -4.24 2.49
C LEU A 36 -15.11 -5.46 2.60
N GLU A 37 -15.59 -6.66 2.27
CA GLU A 37 -14.80 -7.90 2.31
C GLU A 37 -13.62 -7.86 1.34
N LYS A 38 -13.85 -7.44 0.09
CA LYS A 38 -12.79 -7.29 -0.91
C LYS A 38 -11.79 -6.21 -0.51
N LEU A 39 -12.29 -5.10 0.04
CA LEU A 39 -11.47 -4.00 0.51
C LEU A 39 -10.58 -4.40 1.71
N ASN A 40 -11.13 -5.17 2.66
CA ASN A 40 -10.36 -5.71 3.78
C ASN A 40 -9.27 -6.68 3.31
N TRP A 41 -9.58 -7.53 2.34
CA TRP A 41 -8.60 -8.47 1.78
C TRP A 41 -7.40 -7.74 1.13
N GLU A 42 -7.66 -6.69 0.36
CA GLU A 42 -6.56 -5.87 -0.20
C GLU A 42 -5.78 -5.13 0.89
N MET A 43 -6.46 -4.67 1.95
CA MET A 43 -5.82 -4.04 3.09
C MET A 43 -4.89 -5.00 3.85
N GLU A 44 -5.32 -6.24 4.08
CA GLU A 44 -4.50 -7.28 4.70
C GLU A 44 -3.26 -7.58 3.85
N ARG A 45 -3.42 -7.73 2.53
CA ARG A 45 -2.29 -7.89 1.60
C ARG A 45 -1.33 -6.71 1.66
N PHE A 46 -1.85 -5.50 1.72
CA PHE A 46 -1.05 -4.29 1.84
C PHE A 46 -0.22 -4.30 3.14
N ILE A 47 -0.83 -4.61 4.28
CA ILE A 47 -0.16 -4.67 5.60
C ILE A 47 0.91 -5.76 5.63
N ASP A 48 0.61 -6.94 5.08
CA ASP A 48 1.54 -8.06 5.12
C ASP A 48 2.81 -7.79 4.30
N ILE A 49 2.66 -7.10 3.16
CA ILE A 49 3.82 -6.71 2.35
C ILE A 49 4.54 -5.52 2.99
N SER A 50 3.82 -4.56 3.56
CA SER A 50 4.45 -3.39 4.20
C SER A 50 5.35 -3.78 5.38
N LYS A 51 5.02 -4.86 6.10
CA LYS A 51 5.85 -5.45 7.16
C LYS A 51 7.13 -6.12 6.64
N GLN A 52 7.08 -6.65 5.41
CA GLN A 52 8.23 -7.30 4.77
C GLN A 52 9.16 -6.29 4.09
N MET A 53 8.66 -5.08 3.78
CA MET A 53 9.42 -4.03 3.13
C MET A 53 10.60 -3.56 3.97
N ASN A 54 11.78 -3.58 3.37
CA ASN A 54 12.96 -2.95 3.93
C ASN A 54 13.05 -1.51 3.44
N TRP A 55 12.62 -0.55 4.27
CA TRP A 55 12.60 0.88 3.94
C TRP A 55 13.99 1.56 3.97
N HIS A 56 15.08 0.81 4.18
CA HIS A 56 16.43 1.38 4.21
C HIS A 56 16.98 1.64 2.80
N GLN A 57 17.46 2.86 2.55
CA GLN A 57 18.35 3.16 1.41
C GLN A 57 19.82 3.05 1.82
N LYS A 58 20.68 2.79 0.83
CA LYS A 58 22.15 2.66 0.99
C LYS A 58 22.85 3.92 1.51
N THR A 59 22.20 5.07 1.49
CA THR A 59 22.78 6.35 1.92
C THR A 59 21.70 7.18 2.63
N SER A 60 21.93 7.52 3.91
CA SER A 60 20.98 8.23 4.82
C SER A 60 19.80 7.38 5.35
N ALA A 61 20.08 6.51 6.32
CA ALA A 61 19.22 5.39 6.72
C ALA A 61 18.11 5.68 7.77
N VAL A 62 17.99 6.89 8.32
CA VAL A 62 17.03 7.15 9.42
C VAL A 62 15.74 7.84 8.94
N PHE A 63 15.84 8.88 8.11
CA PHE A 63 14.69 9.70 7.71
C PHE A 63 13.61 8.93 6.94
N HIS A 64 14.00 7.99 6.07
CA HIS A 64 13.04 7.30 5.19
C HIS A 64 12.36 6.07 5.80
N LYS A 65 12.94 5.48 6.88
CA LYS A 65 12.27 4.40 7.62
C LYS A 65 11.01 4.92 8.30
N ASP A 66 11.12 6.10 8.91
CA ASP A 66 9.98 6.78 9.54
C ASP A 66 8.96 7.23 8.49
N GLU A 67 9.40 7.67 7.31
CA GLU A 67 8.48 8.05 6.21
C GLU A 67 7.71 6.86 5.63
N GLY A 68 8.37 5.73 5.42
CA GLY A 68 7.73 4.49 4.97
C GLY A 68 6.69 4.00 5.98
N ALA A 69 7.09 3.91 7.25
CA ALA A 69 6.19 3.54 8.34
C ALA A 69 5.01 4.53 8.45
N LYS A 70 5.27 5.83 8.49
CA LYS A 70 4.24 6.88 8.57
C LYS A 70 3.26 6.83 7.40
N SER A 71 3.75 6.62 6.18
CA SER A 71 2.89 6.54 4.99
C SER A 71 2.01 5.29 5.02
N THR A 72 2.55 4.15 5.47
CA THR A 72 1.73 2.93 5.65
C THR A 72 0.69 3.08 6.77
N THR A 73 1.04 3.73 7.89
CA THR A 73 0.09 4.06 8.95
C THR A 73 -1.03 4.97 8.45
N LYS A 74 -0.72 5.96 7.61
CA LYS A 74 -1.72 6.83 6.99
C LYS A 74 -2.69 6.04 6.11
N VAL A 75 -2.23 5.07 5.33
CA VAL A 75 -3.12 4.17 4.57
C VAL A 75 -4.05 3.41 5.49
N ILE A 76 -3.56 2.90 6.63
CA ILE A 76 -4.39 2.19 7.63
C ILE A 76 -5.47 3.11 8.20
N SER A 77 -5.12 4.34 8.60
CA SER A 77 -6.09 5.26 9.19
C SER A 77 -7.15 5.71 8.18
N GLU A 78 -6.76 6.06 6.96
CA GLU A 78 -7.72 6.45 5.92
C GLU A 78 -8.59 5.26 5.48
N PHE A 79 -8.06 4.04 5.50
CA PHE A 79 -8.84 2.84 5.25
C PHE A 79 -9.91 2.61 6.32
N GLN A 80 -9.54 2.72 7.60
CA GLN A 80 -10.49 2.58 8.70
C GLN A 80 -11.63 3.59 8.60
N ARG A 81 -11.29 4.86 8.33
CA ARG A 81 -12.28 5.91 8.12
C ARG A 81 -13.20 5.61 6.93
N TYR A 82 -12.63 5.23 5.79
CA TYR A 82 -13.42 4.85 4.60
C TYR A 82 -14.31 3.62 4.85
N ALA A 83 -13.81 2.62 5.55
CA ALA A 83 -14.55 1.43 5.95
C ALA A 83 -15.73 1.75 6.89
N GLU A 84 -15.54 2.68 7.83
CA GLU A 84 -16.60 3.17 8.71
C GLU A 84 -17.65 3.97 7.93
N ASP A 85 -17.24 4.84 7.02
CA ASP A 85 -18.16 5.59 6.15
C ASP A 85 -19.03 4.66 5.29
N LEU A 86 -18.44 3.56 4.78
CA LEU A 86 -19.17 2.52 4.06
C LEU A 86 -20.17 1.76 4.96
N LYS A 87 -19.80 1.43 6.20
CA LYS A 87 -20.66 0.73 7.16
C LYS A 87 -21.84 1.58 7.63
N THR A 88 -21.60 2.87 7.85
CA THR A 88 -22.61 3.82 8.35
C THR A 88 -23.56 4.32 7.26
N GLN A 89 -23.49 3.76 6.04
CA GLN A 89 -24.33 4.09 4.89
C GLN A 89 -24.29 5.57 4.51
N GLN A 90 -23.18 6.28 4.77
CA GLN A 90 -22.99 7.59 4.17
C GLN A 90 -22.90 7.39 2.66
N LYS A 91 -23.95 7.80 1.93
CA LYS A 91 -24.03 7.72 0.45
C LYS A 91 -22.83 8.35 -0.26
N ASN A 92 -22.03 9.14 0.46
CA ASN A 92 -20.89 9.91 -0.02
C ASN A 92 -19.53 9.47 0.57
N ALA A 93 -19.39 8.21 1.02
CA ALA A 93 -18.08 7.68 1.41
C ALA A 93 -17.04 7.98 0.31
N ASN A 94 -16.08 8.87 0.61
CA ASN A 94 -15.16 9.41 -0.36
C ASN A 94 -13.80 8.69 -0.23
N PRO A 95 -13.40 7.88 -1.22
CA PRO A 95 -12.14 7.17 -1.17
C PRO A 95 -10.90 8.04 -1.47
N HIS A 96 -11.07 9.34 -1.72
CA HIS A 96 -9.99 10.22 -2.17
C HIS A 96 -8.77 10.19 -1.24
N ASP A 97 -8.98 10.39 0.07
CA ASP A 97 -7.91 10.42 1.07
C ASP A 97 -7.14 9.09 1.11
N LEU A 98 -7.85 7.96 0.99
CA LEU A 98 -7.26 6.62 0.91
C LEU A 98 -6.45 6.42 -0.39
N LEU A 99 -6.96 6.90 -1.52
CA LEU A 99 -6.27 6.84 -2.82
C LEU A 99 -5.00 7.69 -2.82
N GLU A 100 -5.03 8.86 -2.19
CA GLU A 100 -3.87 9.74 -2.02
C GLU A 100 -2.81 9.09 -1.13
N ALA A 101 -3.21 8.52 0.02
CA ALA A 101 -2.30 7.79 0.91
C ALA A 101 -1.61 6.61 0.20
N LEU A 102 -2.36 5.83 -0.61
CA LEU A 102 -1.78 4.78 -1.45
C LEU A 102 -0.86 5.35 -2.55
N GLY A 103 -1.11 6.57 -3.01
CA GLY A 103 -0.25 7.31 -3.93
C GLY A 103 1.11 7.66 -3.32
N GLU A 104 1.10 8.13 -2.07
CA GLU A 104 2.33 8.46 -1.33
C GLU A 104 3.22 7.24 -1.15
N VAL A 105 2.65 6.11 -0.75
CA VAL A 105 3.38 4.84 -0.60
C VAL A 105 3.95 4.37 -1.94
N GLU A 106 3.17 4.44 -3.03
CA GLU A 106 3.67 4.09 -4.36
C GLU A 106 4.87 4.95 -4.78
N ARG A 107 4.81 6.26 -4.52
CA ARG A 107 5.90 7.20 -4.82
C ARG A 107 7.17 6.86 -4.03
N LEU A 108 7.03 6.52 -2.75
CA LEU A 108 8.16 6.09 -1.92
C LEU A 108 8.82 4.83 -2.48
N ILE A 109 8.02 3.82 -2.85
CA ILE A 109 8.53 2.58 -3.46
C ILE A 109 9.28 2.87 -4.78
N GLN A 110 8.79 3.80 -5.60
CA GLN A 110 9.46 4.20 -6.84
C GLN A 110 10.80 4.89 -6.56
N ASN A 111 10.86 5.79 -5.58
CA ASN A 111 12.08 6.50 -5.21
C ASN A 111 13.15 5.55 -4.62
N LEU A 112 12.74 4.48 -3.92
CA LEU A 112 13.66 3.44 -3.45
C LEU A 112 14.40 2.73 -4.59
N LYS A 113 13.85 2.69 -5.81
CA LYS A 113 14.46 2.04 -6.97
C LYS A 113 15.55 2.91 -7.64
N ALA A 114 15.56 4.22 -7.38
CA ALA A 114 16.46 5.16 -8.05
C ALA A 114 17.87 5.24 -7.41
N THR A 115 18.15 4.43 -6.38
CA THR A 115 19.43 4.35 -5.65
C THR A 115 20.05 2.97 -5.73
#